data_AF-A0A7C5NEJ4-F1
#
_entry.id   AF-A0A7C5NEJ4-F1
#
_cell.length_a   1.000
_cell.length_b   1.000
_cell.length_c   1.000
_cell.angle_alpha   90.00
_cell.angle_beta   90.00
_cell.angle_gamma   90.00
#
_symmetry.space_group_name_H-M   'P 1'
#
loop_
_entity.id
_entity.type
_entity.pdbx_description
1 polymer ?
#
loop_
_entity_poly.entity_id
_entity_poly.type
_entity_poly.pdbx_seq_one_letter_code
_entity_poly.pdbx_strand_id
1 'polypeptide(L)' 'GLIGLGYVGLPLAVELGKKYPTKGLDISAERVAELQSGQDSTLEVEPEGLEQAFHLSCHSDLENILPAGRVDGRL' A
#
# COMPACT_ATOMS: atom_id res chain seq x y z
N GLY A 1 4.36 -6.18 4.72
CA GLY A 1 3.50 -5.49 3.75
C GLY A 1 2.06 -5.87 4.02
N LEU A 2 1.12 -5.05 3.55
CA LEU A 2 -0.31 -5.32 3.56
C LEU A 2 -0.75 -5.82 2.18
N ILE A 3 -1.68 -6.76 2.13
CA ILE A 3 -2.22 -7.30 0.88
C ILE A 3 -3.69 -6.91 0.79
N GLY A 4 -4.06 -6.25 -0.30
CA GLY A 4 -5.36 -5.61 -0.50
C GLY A 4 -5.38 -4.19 0.08
N LEU A 5 -5.76 -3.21 -0.73
CA LEU A 5 -5.92 -1.81 -0.35
C LEU A 5 -7.37 -1.37 -0.53
N GLY A 6 -8.33 -2.23 -0.20
CA GLY A 6 -9.75 -1.86 -0.06
C GLY A 6 -10.10 -1.47 1.38
N TYR A 7 -11.40 -1.44 1.68
CA TYR A 7 -12.02 -0.87 2.89
C TYR A 7 -11.30 -1.12 4.23
N VAL A 8 -10.73 -2.30 4.43
CA VAL A 8 -9.97 -2.62 5.65
C VAL A 8 -8.47 -2.33 5.48
N GLY A 9 -7.94 -2.66 4.32
CA GLY A 9 -6.50 -2.61 4.05
C GLY A 9 -5.96 -1.20 3.92
N LEU A 10 -6.68 -0.31 3.22
CA LEU A 10 -6.22 1.05 2.96
C LEU A 10 -6.19 1.92 4.23
N PRO A 11 -7.26 2.00 5.07
CA PRO A 11 -7.19 2.77 6.32
C PRO A 11 -6.07 2.28 7.25
N LEU A 12 -5.87 0.97 7.34
CA LEU A 12 -4.77 0.40 8.12
C LEU A 12 -3.40 0.76 7.54
N ALA A 13 -3.24 0.67 6.22
CA ALA A 13 -1.99 1.02 5.53
C ALA A 13 -1.66 2.52 5.71
N VAL A 14 -2.67 3.39 5.67
CA VAL A 14 -2.55 4.83 5.91
C VAL A 14 -2.11 5.11 7.35
N GLU A 15 -2.79 4.54 8.36
CA GLU A 15 -2.44 4.76 9.77
C GLU A 15 -1.05 4.23 10.13
N LEU A 16 -0.64 3.10 9.55
CA LEU A 16 0.72 2.59 9.69
C LEU A 16 1.72 3.45 8.92
N GLY A 17 1.38 3.89 7.70
CA GLY A 17 2.20 4.74 6.85
C GLY A 17 2.47 6.13 7.41
N LYS A 18 1.67 6.61 8.36
CA LYS A 18 1.96 7.82 9.14
C LYS A 18 3.15 7.64 10.10
N LYS A 19 3.48 6.40 10.48
CA LYS A 19 4.44 6.10 11.57
C LYS A 19 5.59 5.17 11.18
N TYR A 20 5.39 4.28 10.22
CA TYR A 20 6.29 3.18 9.91
C TYR A 20 6.42 2.95 8.39
N PRO A 21 7.60 2.51 7.90
CA PRO A 21 7.76 2.02 6.53
C PRO A 21 6.70 0.96 6.21
N THR A 22 5.76 1.32 5.35
CA THR A 22 4.58 0.52 5.05
C THR A 22 4.50 0.28 3.55
N LYS A 23 4.45 -0.99 3.16
CA LYS A 23 4.26 -1.40 1.76
C LYS A 23 2.89 -2.02 1.60
N GLY A 24 2.05 -1.45 0.74
CA GLY A 24 0.73 -1.96 0.38
C GLY A 24 0.73 -2.62 -1.00
N LEU A 25 0.09 -3.78 -1.12
CA LEU A 25 -0.18 -4.47 -2.39
C LEU A 25 -1.65 -4.29 -2.76
N ASP A 26 -1.93 -3.94 -4.01
CA ASP A 26 -3.25 -4.18 -4.59
C ASP A 26 -3.12 -4.76 -6.00
N ILE A 27 -4.01 -5.68 -6.36
CA ILE A 27 -3.99 -6.31 -7.69
C ILE A 27 -4.40 -5.33 -8.80
N SER A 28 -5.13 -4.27 -8.45
CA SER A 28 -5.55 -3.23 -9.39
C SER A 28 -4.44 -2.19 -9.55
N ALA A 29 -3.73 -2.25 -10.68
CA ALA A 29 -2.72 -1.26 -11.03
C ALA A 29 -3.29 0.17 -11.15
N GLU A 30 -4.54 0.30 -11.60
CA GLU A 30 -5.27 1.56 -11.63
C GLU A 30 -5.45 2.14 -10.22
N ARG A 31 -5.93 1.32 -9.27
CA ARG A 31 -6.08 1.72 -7.87
C ARG A 31 -4.75 2.11 -7.25
N VAL A 32 -3.68 1.36 -7.54
CA VAL A 32 -2.34 1.70 -7.04
C VAL A 32 -1.89 3.06 -7.59
N ALA A 33 -2.07 3.33 -8.88
CA ALA A 33 -1.69 4.61 -9.49
C ALA A 33 -2.49 5.79 -8.90
N GLU A 34 -3.78 5.58 -8.65
CA GLU A 34 -4.66 6.54 -7.99
C GLU A 34 -4.15 6.90 -6.57
N LEU A 35 -3.90 5.88 -5.74
CA LEU A 35 -3.41 6.07 -4.37
C LEU A 35 -2.01 6.71 -4.35
N GLN A 36 -1.14 6.36 -5.29
CA GLN A 36 0.15 7.01 -5.46
C GLN A 36 0.03 8.49 -5.87
N SER A 37 -1.07 8.87 -6.51
CA SER A 37 -1.38 10.27 -6.83
C SER A 37 -2.02 11.04 -5.67
N GLY A 38 -2.20 10.41 -4.51
CA GLY A 38 -2.82 11.01 -3.33
C GLY A 38 -4.35 11.07 -3.39
N GLN A 39 -4.98 10.24 -4.22
CA GLN A 39 -6.43 10.21 -4.39
C GLN A 39 -7.01 8.88 -3.94
N ASP A 40 -8.25 8.90 -3.44
CA ASP A 40 -9.05 7.71 -3.17
C ASP A 40 -10.52 7.95 -3.54
N SER A 41 -10.92 7.50 -4.72
CA SER A 41 -12.29 7.56 -5.24
C SER A 41 -13.27 6.69 -4.47
N THR A 42 -12.78 5.74 -3.66
CA THR A 42 -13.63 4.88 -2.84
C THR A 42 -14.05 5.54 -1.53
N LEU A 43 -13.44 6.68 -1.18
CA LEU A 43 -13.70 7.42 0.06
C LEU A 43 -13.51 6.57 1.32
N GLU A 44 -12.61 5.58 1.25
CA GLU A 44 -12.24 4.74 2.38
C GLU A 44 -11.30 5.50 3.33
N VAL A 45 -10.57 6.48 2.80
CA VAL A 45 -9.74 7.42 3.57
C VAL A 45 -9.92 8.85 3.07
N GLU A 46 -9.79 9.81 3.98
CA GLU A 46 -9.75 11.23 3.64
C GLU A 46 -8.44 11.59 2.90
N PRO A 47 -8.45 12.59 1.99
CA PRO A 47 -7.25 13.05 1.28
C PRO A 47 -6.07 13.37 2.23
N GLU A 48 -6.36 14.04 3.35
CA GLU A 48 -5.34 14.39 4.35
C GLU A 48 -4.72 13.15 5.00
N GLY A 49 -5.45 12.03 5.03
CA GLY A 49 -4.95 10.75 5.50
C GLY A 49 -3.83 10.23 4.60
N LEU A 50 -4.04 10.24 3.28
CA LEU A 50 -3.03 9.85 2.29
C LEU A 50 -1.84 10.80 2.32
N GLU A 51 -2.08 12.11 2.40
CA GLU A 51 -1.01 13.12 2.47
C GLU A 51 -0.09 12.92 3.68
N GLN A 52 -0.66 12.53 4.83
CA GLN A 52 0.10 12.28 6.06
C GLN A 52 0.82 10.93 6.09
N ALA A 53 0.48 10.01 5.20
CA ALA A 53 1.06 8.67 5.16
C ALA A 53 2.43 8.65 4.45
N PHE A 54 3.37 9.49 4.90
CA PHE A 54 4.68 9.71 4.26
C PHE A 54 5.54 8.45 4.11
N HIS A 55 5.27 7.41 4.89
CA HIS A 55 5.98 6.13 4.84
C HIS A 55 5.20 5.02 4.10
N LEU A 56 4.03 5.33 3.55
CA LEU A 56 3.26 4.40 2.73
C LEU A 56 3.79 4.41 1.28
N SER A 57 4.04 3.22 0.75
CA SER A 57 4.23 2.98 -0.67
C SER A 57 3.29 1.89 -1.15
N CYS A 58 2.55 2.15 -2.23
CA CYS A 58 1.61 1.22 -2.83
C CYS A 58 2.23 0.60 -4.08
N HIS A 59 2.06 -0.70 -4.27
CA HIS A 59 2.60 -1.46 -5.41
C HIS A 59 1.54 -2.41 -5.93
N SER A 60 1.60 -2.74 -7.22
CA SER A 60 0.74 -3.77 -7.84
C SER A 60 1.49 -5.05 -8.17
N ASP A 61 2.80 -5.09 -7.91
CA ASP A 61 3.65 -6.24 -8.09
C ASP A 61 4.22 -6.75 -6.76
N LEU A 62 4.46 -8.06 -6.70
CA LEU A 62 4.99 -8.73 -5.51
C LEU A 62 6.48 -8.44 -5.28
N GLU A 63 7.24 -8.12 -6.34
CA GLU A 63 8.69 -7.93 -6.26
C GLU A 63 9.03 -6.75 -5.36
N ASN A 64 8.24 -5.68 -5.42
CA ASN A 64 8.44 -4.49 -4.62
C ASN A 64 8.03 -4.64 -3.14
N ILE A 65 7.36 -5.75 -2.76
CA ILE A 65 6.85 -5.96 -1.40
C ILE A 65 7.66 -6.98 -0.62
N LEU A 66 8.25 -7.96 -1.31
CA LEU A 66 9.09 -8.97 -0.68
C LEU A 66 10.44 -8.35 -0.23
N PRO A 67 11.02 -8.83 0.89
CA PRO A 67 12.36 -8.43 1.28
C PRO A 67 13.38 -8.86 0.21
N ALA A 68 14.40 -8.02 -0.02
CA ALA A 68 15.51 -8.37 -0.88
C ALA A 68 16.22 -9.61 -0.32
N GLY A 69 16.24 -10.70 -1.08
CA GLY A 69 16.67 -12.01 -0.63
C GLY A 69 15.52 -13.02 -0.63
N ARG A 70 15.05 -13.38 -1.83
CA ARG A 70 14.19 -14.55 -2.00
C ARG A 70 15.00 -15.76 -1.53
N VAL A 71 14.56 -16.42 -0.47
CA VAL A 71 14.93 -17.82 -0.25
C VAL A 71 14.35 -18.57 -1.45
N ASP A 72 15.24 -18.99 -2.35
CA ASP A 72 14.91 -19.93 -3.41
C ASP A 72 14.10 -21.06 -2.79
N GLY A 73 12.92 -21.32 -3.34
CA GLY A 73 11.93 -22.27 -2.82
C GLY A 73 12.38 -23.73 -2.88
N ARG A 74 13.47 -24.06 -2.17
CA ARG A 74 13.87 -25.42 -1.85
C ARG A 74 13.41 -25.72 -0.43
N LEU A 75 12.27 -26.40 -0.35
CA LEU A 75 12.05 -27.42 0.67
C LEU A 75 12.70 -28.73 0.18
#